data_AF-A0A858QWC3-F1
#
_entry.id   AF-A0A858QWC3-F1
#
_cell.length_a   1.000
_cell.length_b   1.000
_cell.length_c   1.000
_cell.angle_alpha   90.00
_cell.angle_beta   90.00
_cell.angle_gamma   90.00
#
_symmetry.space_group_name_H-M   'P 1'
#
loop_
_entity.id
_entity.type
_entity.pdbx_description
1 polymer ?
#
loop_
_entity_poly.entity_id
_entity_poly.type
_entity_poly.pdbx_seq_one_letter_code
_entity_poly.pdbx_strand_id
1 'polypeptide(L)'
;MKKIAMIAAVAALTTSTLASAESFQKAFDTARAQQGANGTFEWNGKKYNTLREEEVMAMKPANKANAEALIAAAEAKHKEAQEAGFAWRDTKKRIGEAQAALEAGKFQEAMDVAARAHYQARMGLVQRDYAEKHWIDAVPGK
;
A
#
# COMPACT_ATOMS: atom_id res chain seq x y z
N MET A 1 -30.30 -4.83 22.87
CA MET A 1 -30.85 -3.59 22.29
C MET A 1 -29.71 -2.55 22.32
N LYS A 2 -29.11 -2.18 21.17
CA LYS A 2 -29.26 -0.87 20.48
C LYS A 2 -29.31 0.31 21.49
N LYS A 3 -28.54 1.40 21.45
CA LYS A 3 -27.72 2.05 20.40
C LYS A 3 -27.21 3.42 20.96
N ILE A 4 -26.11 3.95 20.42
CA ILE A 4 -25.79 5.38 20.12
C ILE A 4 -25.11 6.31 21.18
N ALA A 5 -23.86 6.64 20.84
CA ALA A 5 -23.15 7.94 20.72
C ALA A 5 -23.09 8.99 21.85
N MET A 6 -21.87 9.50 22.07
CA MET A 6 -21.61 10.94 22.05
C MET A 6 -20.29 11.27 21.35
N ILE A 7 -20.40 12.04 20.28
CA ILE A 7 -19.32 12.78 19.61
C ILE A 7 -19.21 14.10 20.36
N ALA A 8 -18.05 14.39 20.96
CA ALA A 8 -17.78 15.70 21.54
C ALA A 8 -17.06 16.57 20.50
N ALA A 9 -17.76 17.58 20.01
CA ALA A 9 -17.17 18.70 19.28
C ALA A 9 -16.49 19.64 20.29
N VAL A 10 -15.22 19.97 20.05
CA VAL A 10 -14.59 21.16 20.63
C VAL A 10 -14.05 21.98 19.48
N ALA A 11 -14.63 23.16 19.29
CA ALA A 11 -14.14 24.18 18.38
C ALA A 11 -12.82 24.76 18.94
N ALA A 12 -11.79 24.79 18.11
CA ALA A 12 -10.64 25.67 18.30
C ALA A 12 -10.38 26.41 16.98
N LEU A 13 -10.33 27.74 17.11
CA LEU A 13 -10.10 28.71 16.06
C LEU A 13 -8.67 28.62 15.50
N THR A 14 -8.59 28.79 14.17
CA THR A 14 -7.49 29.40 13.39
C THR A 14 -6.05 29.07 13.76
N THR A 15 -5.35 28.32 12.90
CA THR A 15 -4.10 28.78 12.27
C THR A 15 -3.75 27.94 11.05
N SER A 16 -3.42 28.64 9.96
CA SER A 16 -2.53 28.22 8.88
C SER A 16 -3.12 27.29 7.81
N THR A 17 -3.88 27.92 6.91
CA THR A 17 -3.75 27.66 5.47
C THR A 17 -2.33 28.03 5.00
N LEU A 18 -1.34 27.23 5.40
CA LEU A 18 -0.15 27.04 4.58
C LEU A 18 -0.42 25.76 3.85
N ALA A 19 -0.75 25.88 2.57
CA ALA A 19 -0.77 24.78 1.64
C ALA A 19 0.46 23.90 1.92
N SER A 20 0.23 22.68 2.40
CA SER A 20 1.30 21.71 2.61
C SER A 20 1.97 21.49 1.25
N ALA A 21 3.10 22.16 1.02
CA ALA A 21 3.95 21.95 -0.14
C ALA A 21 4.48 20.50 -0.19
N GLU A 22 4.35 19.77 0.92
CA GLU A 22 4.65 18.37 1.04
C GLU A 22 3.46 17.50 0.61
N SER A 23 3.70 16.61 -0.36
CA SER A 23 2.71 15.64 -0.82
C SER A 23 2.33 14.66 0.31
N PHE A 24 1.11 14.12 0.27
CA PHE A 24 0.67 13.10 1.23
C PHE A 24 1.65 11.94 1.32
N GLN A 25 2.18 11.48 0.17
CA GLN A 25 3.15 10.39 0.11
C GLN A 25 4.41 10.71 0.91
N LYS A 26 4.95 11.92 0.78
CA LYS A 26 6.14 12.33 1.52
C LYS A 26 5.88 12.47 3.03
N ALA A 27 4.69 12.96 3.42
CA ALA A 27 4.28 12.99 4.82
C ALA A 27 4.13 11.56 5.40
N PHE A 28 3.50 10.66 4.65
CA PHE A 28 3.36 9.24 5.00
C PHE A 28 4.73 8.56 5.15
N ASP A 29 5.63 8.75 4.19
CA ASP A 29 6.96 8.13 4.20
C ASP A 29 7.80 8.64 5.38
N THR A 30 7.75 9.94 5.67
CA THR A 30 8.39 10.53 6.85
C THR A 30 7.84 9.94 8.14
N ALA A 31 6.50 9.92 8.29
CA ALA A 31 5.84 9.37 9.47
C ALA A 31 6.18 7.89 9.66
N ARG A 32 6.19 7.11 8.59
CA ARG A 32 6.52 5.69 8.62
C ARG A 32 7.99 5.43 8.94
N ALA A 33 8.90 6.28 8.47
CA ALA A 33 10.31 6.20 8.84
C ALA A 33 10.54 6.50 10.33
N GLN A 34 9.76 7.41 10.93
CA GLN A 34 9.88 7.79 12.33
C GLN A 34 9.16 6.83 13.29
N GLN A 35 7.97 6.35 12.92
CA GLN A 35 7.06 5.64 13.82
C GLN A 35 6.90 4.14 13.49
N GLY A 36 7.46 3.68 12.37
CA GLY A 36 7.26 2.31 11.88
C GLY A 36 5.90 2.11 11.21
N ALA A 37 5.48 0.85 11.03
CA ALA A 37 4.29 0.49 10.26
C ALA A 37 2.96 0.80 10.99
N ASN A 38 2.94 0.75 12.33
CA ASN A 38 1.75 0.95 13.16
C ASN A 38 1.64 2.34 13.79
N GLY A 39 2.38 3.31 13.28
CA GLY A 39 2.27 4.71 13.69
C GLY A 39 1.02 5.42 13.17
N THR A 40 0.85 6.66 13.61
CA THR A 40 -0.19 7.57 13.16
C THR A 40 0.38 8.96 12.93
N PHE A 41 -0.09 9.66 11.91
CA PHE A 41 0.32 11.03 11.63
C PHE A 41 -0.85 11.91 11.25
N GLU A 42 -0.69 13.21 11.42
CA GLU A 42 -1.66 14.21 11.00
C GLU A 42 -1.23 14.83 9.67
N TRP A 43 -2.17 14.93 8.74
CA TRP A 43 -1.98 15.61 7.46
C TRP A 43 -3.25 16.38 7.11
N ASN A 44 -3.12 17.67 6.82
CA ASN A 44 -4.26 18.56 6.52
C ASN A 44 -5.42 18.46 7.53
N GLY A 45 -5.08 18.41 8.83
CA GLY A 45 -6.06 18.35 9.93
C GLY A 45 -6.78 17.00 10.07
N LYS A 46 -6.36 15.96 9.35
CA LYS A 46 -6.89 14.59 9.45
C LYS A 46 -5.81 13.65 9.97
N LYS A 47 -6.21 12.67 10.80
CA LYS A 47 -5.33 11.61 11.29
C LYS A 47 -5.32 10.42 10.32
N TYR A 48 -4.14 9.90 10.05
CA TYR A 48 -3.87 8.75 9.18
C TYR A 48 -3.00 7.73 9.92
N ASN A 49 -3.09 6.47 9.51
CA ASN A 49 -2.15 5.45 9.96
C ASN A 49 -0.99 5.33 8.95
N THR A 50 0.13 4.76 9.41
CA THR A 50 1.30 4.50 8.57
C THR A 50 1.26 3.12 7.90
N LEU A 51 0.13 2.40 7.92
CA LEU A 51 0.01 1.09 7.29
C LEU A 51 -0.15 1.24 5.78
N ARG A 52 0.53 0.39 5.04
CA ARG A 52 0.33 0.23 3.60
C ARG A 52 -0.90 -0.65 3.37
N GLU A 53 -1.54 -0.48 2.21
CA GLU A 53 -2.70 -1.28 1.85
C GLU A 53 -2.43 -2.79 1.94
N GLU A 54 -1.22 -3.23 1.58
CA GLU A 54 -0.82 -4.64 1.63
C GLU A 54 -0.77 -5.18 3.06
N GLU A 55 -0.36 -4.35 4.00
CA GLU A 55 -0.31 -4.70 5.43
C GLU A 55 -1.71 -4.77 6.01
N VAL A 56 -2.58 -3.82 5.64
CA VAL A 56 -4.01 -3.86 6.03
C VAL A 56 -4.68 -5.13 5.49
N MET A 57 -4.35 -5.55 4.27
CA MET A 57 -4.86 -6.80 3.72
C MET A 57 -4.31 -8.04 4.44
N ALA A 58 -3.02 -8.07 4.77
CA ALA A 58 -2.38 -9.18 5.49
C ALA A 58 -2.81 -9.31 6.96
N MET A 59 -3.29 -8.23 7.58
CA MET A 59 -3.80 -8.21 8.95
C MET A 59 -5.22 -8.78 9.10
N LYS A 60 -5.91 -9.09 8.00
CA LYS A 60 -7.22 -9.75 8.07
C LYS A 60 -7.10 -11.14 8.70
N PRO A 61 -8.19 -11.73 9.24
CA PRO A 61 -8.13 -13.06 9.82
C PRO A 61 -7.55 -14.09 8.84
N ALA A 62 -6.56 -14.86 9.29
CA ALA A 62 -5.91 -15.88 8.48
C ALA A 62 -6.87 -17.05 8.17
N ASN A 63 -7.51 -16.99 7.01
CA ASN A 63 -8.42 -18.02 6.52
C ASN A 63 -8.33 -18.11 4.99
N LYS A 64 -8.89 -19.19 4.43
CA LYS A 64 -8.88 -19.47 3.00
C LYS A 64 -9.40 -18.30 2.16
N ALA A 65 -10.56 -17.73 2.52
CA ALA A 65 -11.19 -16.67 1.76
C ALA A 65 -10.34 -15.37 1.71
N ASN A 66 -9.73 -14.98 2.83
CA ASN A 66 -8.87 -13.80 2.87
C ASN A 66 -7.54 -14.03 2.13
N ALA A 67 -6.98 -15.24 2.20
CA ALA A 67 -5.80 -15.61 1.43
C ALA A 67 -6.08 -15.60 -0.09
N GLU A 68 -7.19 -16.21 -0.53
CA GLU A 68 -7.65 -16.17 -1.92
C GLU A 68 -7.86 -14.73 -2.40
N ALA A 69 -8.55 -13.90 -1.61
CA ALA A 69 -8.78 -12.50 -1.96
C ALA A 69 -7.47 -11.70 -2.12
N LEU A 70 -6.49 -11.95 -1.26
CA LEU A 70 -5.21 -11.24 -1.30
C LEU A 70 -4.31 -11.73 -2.44
N ILE A 71 -4.33 -13.03 -2.74
CA ILE A 71 -3.67 -13.60 -3.92
C ILE A 71 -4.28 -13.01 -5.19
N ALA A 72 -5.61 -12.97 -5.30
CA ALA A 72 -6.31 -12.38 -6.44
C ALA A 72 -5.98 -10.88 -6.61
N ALA A 73 -5.89 -10.12 -5.51
CA ALA A 73 -5.45 -8.73 -5.55
C ALA A 73 -4.02 -8.61 -6.07
N ALA A 74 -3.09 -9.46 -5.60
CA ALA A 74 -1.71 -9.46 -6.06
C ALA A 74 -1.59 -9.82 -7.56
N GLU A 75 -2.38 -10.78 -8.04
CA GLU A 75 -2.47 -11.15 -9.46
C GLU A 75 -2.99 -10.01 -10.32
N ALA A 76 -4.10 -9.38 -9.91
CA ALA A 76 -4.68 -8.24 -10.62
C ALA A 76 -3.66 -7.09 -10.71
N LYS A 77 -2.99 -6.78 -9.60
CA LYS A 77 -1.99 -5.70 -9.58
C LYS A 77 -0.75 -6.04 -10.41
N HIS A 78 -0.32 -7.30 -10.40
CA HIS A 78 0.79 -7.75 -11.23
C HIS A 78 0.45 -7.66 -12.72
N LYS A 79 -0.78 -8.01 -13.10
CA LYS A 79 -1.27 -7.87 -14.48
C LYS A 79 -1.25 -6.41 -14.93
N GLU A 80 -1.71 -5.48 -14.09
CA GLU A 80 -1.63 -4.04 -14.37
C GLU A 80 -0.17 -3.60 -14.62
N ALA A 81 0.77 -4.04 -13.78
CA ALA A 81 2.19 -3.76 -13.96
C ALA A 81 2.78 -4.42 -15.22
N GLN A 82 2.29 -5.60 -15.61
CA GLN A 82 2.72 -6.32 -16.82
C GLN A 82 2.26 -5.59 -18.07
N GLU A 83 1.00 -5.17 -18.12
CA GLU A 83 0.43 -4.40 -19.23
C GLU A 83 1.14 -3.04 -19.39
N ALA A 84 1.60 -2.45 -18.28
CA ALA A 84 2.45 -1.26 -18.29
C ALA A 84 3.90 -1.52 -18.74
N GLY A 85 4.37 -2.76 -18.80
CA GLY A 85 5.78 -3.09 -19.07
C GLY A 85 6.74 -2.88 -17.89
N PHE A 86 6.22 -2.67 -16.68
CA PHE A 86 7.01 -2.43 -15.45
C PHE A 86 6.87 -3.55 -14.41
N ALA A 87 6.38 -4.72 -14.81
CA ALA A 87 6.31 -5.88 -13.93
C ALA A 87 7.69 -6.44 -13.60
N TRP A 88 7.96 -6.63 -12.30
CA TRP A 88 9.18 -7.27 -11.85
C TRP A 88 9.07 -8.80 -11.97
N ARG A 89 10.16 -9.44 -12.42
CA ARG A 89 10.22 -10.89 -12.65
C ARG A 89 9.83 -11.72 -11.42
N ASP A 90 10.34 -11.34 -10.25
CA ASP A 90 10.12 -12.11 -9.01
C ASP A 90 8.70 -12.00 -8.46
N THR A 91 7.91 -11.01 -8.90
CA THR A 91 6.52 -10.85 -8.42
C THR A 91 5.66 -12.05 -8.81
N LYS A 92 5.79 -12.55 -10.04
CA LYS A 92 5.07 -13.76 -10.49
C LYS A 92 5.46 -14.99 -9.66
N LYS A 93 6.74 -15.12 -9.31
CA LYS A 93 7.24 -16.21 -8.46
C LYS A 93 6.57 -16.17 -7.08
N ARG A 94 6.49 -14.99 -6.46
CA ARG A 94 5.84 -14.83 -5.15
C ARG A 94 4.35 -15.15 -5.18
N ILE A 95 3.64 -14.79 -6.25
CA ILE A 95 2.24 -15.21 -6.41
C ILE A 95 2.13 -16.74 -6.39
N GLY A 96 3.01 -17.44 -7.11
CA GLY A 96 3.07 -18.91 -7.06
C GLY A 96 3.40 -19.47 -5.67
N GLU A 97 4.32 -18.84 -4.93
CA GLU A 97 4.62 -19.19 -3.54
C GLU A 97 3.40 -19.00 -2.62
N ALA A 98 2.62 -17.93 -2.82
CA ALA A 98 1.39 -17.68 -2.06
C ALA A 98 0.30 -18.72 -2.37
N GLN A 99 0.12 -19.08 -3.64
CA GLN A 99 -0.78 -20.15 -4.07
C GLN A 99 -0.37 -21.50 -3.46
N ALA A 100 0.91 -21.84 -3.46
CA ALA A 100 1.41 -23.06 -2.84
C ALA A 100 1.14 -23.09 -1.32
N ALA A 101 1.32 -21.97 -0.63
CA ALA A 101 1.00 -21.85 0.79
C ALA A 101 -0.52 -21.97 1.06
N LEU A 102 -1.37 -21.43 0.18
CA LEU A 102 -2.82 -21.57 0.24
C LEU A 102 -3.25 -23.04 0.14
N GLU A 103 -2.74 -23.76 -0.85
CA GLU A 103 -3.03 -25.19 -1.05
C GLU A 103 -2.55 -26.05 0.13
N ALA A 104 -1.47 -25.64 0.78
CA ALA A 104 -0.96 -26.28 2.00
C ALA A 104 -1.75 -25.91 3.27
N GLY A 105 -2.80 -25.09 3.18
CA GLY A 105 -3.60 -24.62 4.33
C GLY A 105 -2.88 -23.59 5.21
N LYS A 106 -1.75 -23.04 4.75
CA LYS A 106 -0.94 -22.07 5.50
C LYS A 106 -1.41 -20.65 5.21
N PHE A 107 -2.60 -20.32 5.68
CA PHE A 107 -3.29 -19.09 5.26
C PHE A 107 -2.53 -17.79 5.58
N GLN A 108 -1.90 -17.68 6.76
CA GLN A 108 -1.11 -16.49 7.08
C GLN A 108 0.12 -16.36 6.17
N GLU A 109 0.82 -17.47 5.91
CA GLU A 109 1.98 -17.48 5.00
C GLU A 109 1.55 -17.08 3.59
N ALA A 110 0.43 -17.62 3.09
CA ALA A 110 -0.14 -17.24 1.81
C ALA A 110 -0.44 -15.74 1.74
N MET A 111 -1.07 -15.19 2.79
CA MET A 111 -1.40 -13.77 2.88
C MET A 111 -0.15 -12.88 2.92
N ASP A 112 0.86 -13.23 3.72
CA ASP A 112 2.10 -12.46 3.84
C ASP A 112 2.89 -12.45 2.52
N VAL A 113 2.95 -13.60 1.83
CA VAL A 113 3.61 -13.70 0.53
C VAL A 113 2.84 -12.91 -0.53
N ALA A 114 1.50 -13.02 -0.56
CA ALA A 114 0.65 -12.29 -1.49
C ALA A 114 0.72 -10.77 -1.26
N ALA A 115 0.76 -10.30 0.00
CA ALA A 115 0.96 -8.90 0.33
C ALA A 115 2.30 -8.38 -0.22
N ARG A 116 3.39 -9.15 -0.07
CA ARG A 116 4.69 -8.78 -0.67
C ARG A 116 4.63 -8.72 -2.19
N ALA A 117 3.94 -9.67 -2.83
CA ALA A 117 3.76 -9.66 -4.27
C ALA A 117 2.96 -8.44 -4.75
N HIS A 118 1.86 -8.12 -4.06
CA HIS A 118 1.05 -6.93 -4.34
C HIS A 118 1.89 -5.66 -4.24
N TYR A 119 2.68 -5.52 -3.17
CA TYR A 119 3.56 -4.38 -2.97
C TYR A 119 4.56 -4.23 -4.13
N GLN A 120 5.22 -5.32 -4.54
CA GLN A 120 6.15 -5.29 -5.66
C GLN A 120 5.47 -4.86 -6.98
N ALA A 121 4.28 -5.38 -7.26
CA ALA A 121 3.52 -4.99 -8.44
C ALA A 121 3.18 -3.49 -8.43
N ARG A 122 2.72 -2.96 -7.28
CA ARG A 122 2.46 -1.54 -7.12
C ARG A 122 3.72 -0.69 -7.27
N MET A 123 4.85 -1.14 -6.73
CA MET A 123 6.13 -0.41 -6.89
C MET A 123 6.59 -0.36 -8.35
N GLY A 124 6.29 -1.39 -9.16
CA GLY A 124 6.49 -1.33 -10.61
C GLY A 124 5.69 -0.20 -11.27
N LEU A 125 4.43 -0.01 -10.87
CA LEU A 125 3.61 1.10 -11.37
C LEU A 125 4.09 2.47 -10.88
N VAL A 126 4.57 2.57 -9.64
CA VAL A 126 5.23 3.80 -9.15
C VAL A 126 6.48 4.10 -9.97
N GLN A 127 7.25 3.08 -10.34
CA GLN A 127 8.42 3.22 -11.19
C GLN A 127 8.04 3.69 -12.61
N ARG A 128 6.93 3.18 -13.18
CA ARG A 128 6.36 3.69 -14.43
C ARG A 128 6.06 5.19 -14.32
N ASP A 129 5.29 5.59 -13.32
CA ASP A 129 4.85 6.98 -13.15
C ASP A 129 6.05 7.94 -12.98
N TYR A 130 7.11 7.46 -12.34
CA TYR A 130 8.37 8.18 -12.25
C TYR A 130 9.04 8.30 -13.62
N ALA A 131 9.20 7.18 -14.34
CA ALA A 131 9.83 7.16 -15.66
C ALA A 131 9.10 8.06 -16.68
N GLU A 132 7.76 8.08 -16.67
CA GLU A 132 6.96 8.96 -17.53
C GLU A 132 7.18 10.45 -17.26
N LYS A 133 7.45 10.82 -16.00
CA LYS A 133 7.73 12.22 -15.63
C LYS A 133 9.18 12.64 -15.90
N HIS A 134 10.10 11.67 -15.88
CA HIS A 134 11.55 11.90 -15.89
C HIS A 134 12.24 11.36 -17.14
N TRP A 135 11.51 11.01 -18.20
CA TRP A 135 12.10 10.42 -19.41
C TRP A 135 13.14 11.33 -20.08
N ILE A 136 12.96 12.65 -20.00
CA ILE A 136 13.89 13.65 -20.57
C ILE A 136 15.24 13.59 -19.85
N ASP A 137 15.25 13.36 -18.54
CA ASP A 137 16.46 13.27 -17.73
C ASP A 137 17.31 12.04 -18.10
N ALA A 138 16.69 11.02 -18.72
CA ALA A 138 17.35 9.79 -19.15
C ALA A 138 17.96 9.89 -20.57
N VAL A 139 17.76 10.98 -21.29
CA VAL A 139 18.40 11.22 -22.60
C VAL A 139 19.71 11.98 -22.37
N PRO A 140 20.88 11.39 -22.67
CA PRO A 140 22.13 12.12 -22.62
C PRO A 140 22.05 13.34 -23.55
N GLY A 141 22.24 14.53 -22.99
CA GLY A 141 22.38 15.76 -23.78
C GLY A 141 23.54 15.61 -24.76
N LYS A 142 23.36 16.12 -25.99
CA LYS A 142 24.45 16.19 -26.97
C LYS A 142 25.60 17.06 -26.47
#